data_AF-A0A073JSR0-F1
#
_entry.id   AF-A0A073JSR0-F1
#
_cell.length_a   1.000
_cell.length_b   1.000
_cell.length_c   1.000
_cell.angle_alpha   90.00
_cell.angle_beta   90.00
_cell.angle_gamma   90.00
#
_symmetry.space_group_name_H-M   'P 1'
#
loop_
_entity.id
_entity.type
_entity.pdbx_description
1 polymer ?
#
loop_
_entity_poly.entity_id
_entity_poly.type
_entity_poly.pdbx_seq_one_letter_code
_entity_poly.pdbx_strand_id
1 'polypeptide(L)'
;MDKRNIRIEVLDLQDQYCTMCGHRSKQDFDICFVECSIGQRIEQIGIYLGAKPKEKEKEKVGPDKSSIKKRRTRKDWDEICKKAIALREEGLSYALIAKRLGVKHGQEVSYQMKNRGFK
;
A
#
# COMPACT_ATOMS: atom_id res chain seq x y z
N MET A 1 -22.51 -14.74 4.63
CA MET A 1 -22.99 -13.38 4.30
C MET A 1 -22.97 -13.20 2.79
N ASP A 2 -23.96 -12.51 2.25
CA ASP A 2 -23.99 -12.19 0.82
C ASP A 2 -23.02 -11.04 0.48
N LYS A 3 -22.28 -11.16 -0.62
CA LYS A 3 -21.23 -10.20 -1.00
C LYS A 3 -21.78 -8.82 -1.32
N ARG A 4 -23.02 -8.71 -1.81
CA ARG A 4 -23.66 -7.43 -2.09
C ARG A 4 -23.99 -6.72 -0.77
N ASN A 5 -24.56 -7.44 0.19
CA ASN A 5 -24.88 -6.88 1.50
C ASN A 5 -23.64 -6.40 2.26
N ILE A 6 -22.54 -7.16 2.19
CA ILE A 6 -21.27 -6.73 2.81
C ILE A 6 -20.73 -5.45 2.17
N ARG A 7 -20.84 -5.30 0.83
CA ARG A 7 -20.42 -4.06 0.15
C ARG A 7 -21.28 -2.88 0.56
N ILE A 8 -22.59 -3.06 0.72
CA ILE A 8 -23.50 -2.02 1.21
C ILE A 8 -23.10 -1.61 2.63
N GLU A 9 -22.89 -2.59 3.53
CA GLU A 9 -22.44 -2.31 4.91
C GLU A 9 -21.12 -1.53 4.96
N VAL A 10 -20.15 -1.87 4.11
CA VAL A 10 -18.89 -1.11 4.00
C VAL A 10 -19.14 0.33 3.55
N LEU A 11 -20.00 0.53 2.55
CA LEU A 11 -20.32 1.87 2.04
C LEU A 11 -21.05 2.70 3.11
N ASP A 12 -22.04 2.13 3.78
CA ASP A 12 -22.79 2.80 4.85
C ASP A 12 -21.86 3.24 5.99
N LEU A 13 -20.95 2.36 6.43
CA LEU A 13 -19.96 2.68 7.45
C LEU A 13 -19.00 3.80 7.00
N GLN A 14 -18.61 3.80 5.73
CA GLN A 14 -17.77 4.86 5.17
C GLN A 14 -18.51 6.20 5.09
N ASP A 15 -19.77 6.17 4.66
CA ASP A 15 -20.56 7.38 4.47
C ASP A 15 -20.91 8.03 5.81
N GLN A 16 -21.31 7.22 6.80
CA GLN A 16 -21.68 7.69 8.14
C GLN A 16 -20.49 8.21 8.96
N TYR A 17 -19.35 7.51 8.92
CA TYR A 17 -18.26 7.77 9.88
C TYR A 17 -16.96 8.26 9.23
N CYS A 18 -16.71 7.89 7.97
CA CYS A 18 -15.42 8.19 7.32
C CYS A 18 -15.46 9.46 6.45
N THR A 19 -16.62 9.91 5.98
CA THR A 19 -16.76 11.08 5.08
C THR A 19 -16.17 12.36 5.64
N MET A 20 -16.38 12.63 6.93
CA MET A 20 -15.84 13.82 7.61
C MET A 20 -14.62 13.49 8.49
N CYS A 21 -14.08 12.27 8.40
CA CYS A 21 -12.98 11.84 9.25
C CYS A 21 -11.66 12.48 8.83
N GLY A 22 -11.03 13.24 9.74
CA GLY A 22 -9.74 13.89 9.49
C GLY A 22 -8.57 12.93 9.20
N HIS A 23 -8.71 11.63 9.53
CA HIS A 23 -7.72 10.61 9.17
C HIS A 23 -7.87 10.14 7.72
N ARG A 24 -9.07 10.22 7.13
CA ARG A 24 -9.33 9.85 5.72
C ARG A 24 -8.54 10.73 4.75
N SER A 25 -8.47 12.03 5.03
CA SER A 25 -7.75 13.01 4.21
C SER A 25 -6.23 12.96 4.37
N LYS A 26 -5.75 12.51 5.54
CA LYS A 26 -4.31 12.47 5.88
C LYS A 26 -3.59 11.20 5.45
N GLN A 27 -4.29 10.24 4.84
CA GLN A 27 -3.77 8.91 4.48
C GLN A 27 -3.12 8.18 5.66
N ASP A 28 -3.55 8.49 6.88
CA ASP A 28 -3.02 7.91 8.12
C ASP A 28 -3.76 6.60 8.42
N PHE A 29 -3.61 5.66 7.50
CA PHE A 29 -4.37 4.41 7.50
C PHE A 29 -4.04 3.55 8.71
N ASP A 30 -2.84 3.69 9.29
CA ASP A 30 -2.43 2.92 10.46
C ASP A 30 -3.35 3.17 11.67
N ILE A 31 -3.80 4.43 11.87
CA ILE A 31 -4.79 4.77 12.91
C ILE A 31 -6.13 4.07 12.66
N CYS A 32 -6.58 4.03 11.40
CA CYS A 32 -7.85 3.39 11.04
C CYS A 32 -7.85 1.88 11.35
N PHE A 33 -6.71 1.22 11.28
CA PHE A 33 -6.62 -0.23 11.52
C PHE A 33 -6.26 -0.59 12.97
N VAL A 34 -5.55 0.28 13.69
CA VAL A 34 -5.09 -0.01 15.06
C VAL A 34 -6.04 0.55 16.12
N GLU A 35 -6.53 1.78 15.96
CA GLU A 35 -7.22 2.52 17.03
C GLU A 35 -8.68 2.86 16.70
N CYS A 36 -9.11 2.72 15.44
CA CYS A 36 -10.47 3.04 15.01
C CYS A 36 -11.36 1.79 14.94
N SER A 37 -12.41 1.74 15.76
CA SER A 37 -13.39 0.64 15.76
C SER A 37 -14.12 0.49 14.43
N ILE A 38 -14.42 1.59 13.73
CA ILE A 38 -15.05 1.56 12.40
C ILE A 38 -14.09 0.96 11.36
N GLY A 39 -12.82 1.35 11.39
CA GLY A 39 -11.83 0.82 10.46
C GLY A 39 -11.53 -0.67 10.71
N GLN A 40 -11.47 -1.10 11.97
CA GLN A 40 -11.39 -2.51 12.34
C GLN A 40 -12.61 -3.30 11.86
N ARG A 41 -13.82 -2.73 11.97
CA ARG A 41 -15.05 -3.37 11.48
C ARG A 41 -15.02 -3.54 9.96
N ILE A 42 -14.63 -2.51 9.22
CA ILE A 42 -14.47 -2.55 7.76
C ILE A 42 -13.45 -3.61 7.35
N GLU A 43 -12.33 -3.73 8.07
CA GLU A 43 -11.32 -4.76 7.83
C GLU A 43 -11.89 -6.18 8.02
N GLN A 44 -12.59 -6.41 9.14
CA GLN A 44 -13.20 -7.71 9.46
C GLN A 44 -14.20 -8.17 8.40
N ILE A 45 -15.13 -7.29 8.00
CA ILE A 45 -16.16 -7.65 7.01
C ILE A 45 -15.57 -7.72 5.59
N GLY A 46 -14.51 -6.95 5.31
CA GLY A 46 -13.77 -7.00 4.04
C GLY A 46 -13.16 -8.37 3.74
N ILE A 47 -12.86 -9.18 4.76
CA ILE A 47 -12.35 -10.55 4.58
C ILE A 47 -13.33 -11.41 3.77
N TYR A 48 -14.64 -11.24 3.98
CA TYR A 48 -15.68 -11.95 3.23
C TYR A 48 -15.78 -11.49 1.77
N LEU A 49 -15.21 -10.34 1.43
CA LEU A 49 -15.03 -9.86 0.06
C LEU A 49 -13.71 -10.34 -0.57
N GLY A 50 -12.91 -11.12 0.16
CA GLY A 50 -11.61 -11.62 -0.28
C GLY A 50 -10.43 -10.74 0.15
N ALA A 51 -10.62 -9.78 1.06
CA ALA A 51 -9.50 -9.12 1.71
C ALA A 51 -8.70 -10.12 2.55
N LYS A 52 -7.38 -9.94 2.62
CA LYS A 52 -6.53 -10.80 3.44
C LYS A 52 -6.29 -10.14 4.80
N PRO A 53 -6.50 -10.84 5.92
CA PRO A 53 -6.19 -10.31 7.24
C PRO A 53 -4.67 -10.09 7.37
N LYS A 54 -4.28 -8.94 7.94
CA LYS A 54 -2.87 -8.53 8.09
C LYS A 54 -2.01 -9.50 8.90
N GLU A 55 -2.62 -10.30 9.78
CA GLU A 55 -1.91 -11.25 10.65
C GLU A 55 -1.16 -12.34 9.85
N LYS A 56 -1.68 -12.75 8.68
CA LYS A 56 -1.05 -13.78 7.84
C LYS A 56 0.09 -13.27 6.95
N GLU A 57 0.46 -11.98 7.02
CA GLU A 57 1.60 -11.42 6.29
C GLU A 57 2.95 -11.60 7.02
N LYS A 58 2.94 -11.89 8.34
CA LYS A 58 4.18 -12.05 9.13
C LYS A 58 4.84 -13.42 8.99
N GLU A 59 4.10 -14.47 8.66
CA GLU A 59 4.59 -15.87 8.73
C GLU A 59 5.12 -16.44 7.39
N LYS A 60 4.91 -15.77 6.26
CA LYS A 60 5.33 -16.30 4.95
C LYS A 60 6.68 -15.77 4.50
N VAL A 61 7.75 -16.22 5.14
CA VAL A 61 9.11 -16.23 4.59
C VAL A 61 9.42 -17.67 4.16
N GLY A 62 8.80 -18.09 3.06
CA GLY A 62 9.06 -19.37 2.40
C GLY A 62 9.39 -19.13 0.92
N PRO A 63 10.28 -19.91 0.31
CA PRO A 63 10.97 -19.53 -0.92
C PRO A 63 10.15 -19.68 -2.21
N ASP A 64 8.88 -20.09 -2.17
CA ASP A 64 8.14 -20.45 -3.39
C ASP A 64 6.93 -19.54 -3.70
N LYS A 65 7.15 -18.67 -4.68
CA LYS A 65 6.24 -18.08 -5.68
C LYS A 65 4.73 -18.14 -5.39
N SER A 66 4.20 -17.04 -4.86
CA SER A 66 2.90 -16.51 -5.30
C SER A 66 2.85 -15.00 -5.07
N SER A 67 2.73 -14.27 -6.17
CA SER A 67 2.90 -12.83 -6.35
C SER A 67 1.90 -11.95 -5.57
N ILE A 68 1.87 -12.02 -4.25
CA ILE A 68 1.30 -10.96 -3.43
C ILE A 68 2.43 -9.98 -3.18
N LYS A 69 2.63 -9.05 -4.12
CA LYS A 69 3.59 -7.96 -3.94
C LYS A 69 3.16 -7.20 -2.68
N LYS A 70 3.90 -7.37 -1.58
CA LYS A 70 3.81 -6.50 -0.41
C LYS A 70 3.73 -5.06 -0.94
N ARG A 71 2.67 -4.34 -0.59
CA ARG A 71 2.58 -2.91 -0.95
C ARG A 71 3.78 -2.25 -0.28
N ARG A 72 4.67 -1.68 -1.07
CA ARG A 72 5.84 -0.96 -0.58
C ARG A 72 5.36 0.17 0.32
N THR A 73 5.83 0.18 1.56
CA THR A 73 5.58 1.24 2.52
C THR A 73 6.32 2.51 2.11
N ARG A 74 6.03 3.63 2.77
CA ARG A 74 6.75 4.89 2.55
C ARG A 74 8.26 4.73 2.77
N LYS A 75 8.65 4.00 3.82
CA LYS A 75 10.05 3.69 4.15
C LYS A 75 10.73 2.87 3.06
N ASP A 76 10.06 1.84 2.55
CA ASP A 76 10.59 1.02 1.44
C ASP A 76 10.88 1.89 0.21
N TRP A 77 9.97 2.84 -0.08
CA TRP A 77 10.16 3.77 -1.17
C TRP A 77 11.27 4.80 -0.92
N ASP A 78 11.46 5.25 0.32
CA ASP A 78 12.55 6.17 0.67
C ASP A 78 13.91 5.50 0.38
N GLU A 79 14.07 4.22 0.74
CA GLU A 79 15.28 3.45 0.42
C GLU A 79 15.47 3.21 -1.08
N ILE A 80 14.38 2.89 -1.79
CA ILE A 80 14.40 2.72 -3.24
C ILE A 80 14.80 4.01 -3.93
N CYS A 81 14.28 5.16 -3.49
CA CYS A 81 14.65 6.46 -4.06
C CYS A 81 16.12 6.79 -3.80
N LYS A 82 16.66 6.52 -2.59
CA LYS A 82 18.10 6.70 -2.31
C LYS A 82 18.97 5.86 -3.23
N LYS A 83 18.63 4.57 -3.43
CA LYS A 83 19.35 3.69 -4.36
C LYS A 83 19.19 4.13 -5.81
N ALA A 84 18.00 4.63 -6.17
CA ALA A 84 17.75 5.13 -7.51
C ALA A 84 18.60 6.37 -7.84
N ILE A 85 18.84 7.26 -6.88
CA ILE A 85 19.72 8.44 -7.06
C ILE A 85 21.14 7.99 -7.43
N ALA A 86 21.74 7.10 -6.64
CA ALA A 86 23.09 6.59 -6.92
C ALA A 86 23.18 5.96 -8.33
N LEU A 87 22.17 5.17 -8.71
CA LEU A 87 22.11 4.58 -10.05
C LEU A 87 21.86 5.61 -11.16
N ARG A 88 21.20 6.74 -10.86
CA ARG A 88 21.03 7.85 -11.82
C ARG A 88 22.33 8.61 -12.02
N GLU A 89 23.12 8.79 -10.96
CA GLU A 89 24.45 9.39 -11.03
C GLU A 89 25.41 8.53 -11.86
N GLU A 90 25.26 7.20 -11.79
CA GLU A 90 25.93 6.24 -12.70
C GLU A 90 25.43 6.29 -14.16
N GLY A 91 24.41 7.11 -14.46
CA GLY A 91 23.87 7.29 -15.82
C GLY A 91 22.79 6.29 -16.23
N LEU A 92 22.24 5.49 -15.30
CA LEU A 92 21.23 4.48 -15.67
C LEU A 92 19.86 5.12 -15.97
N SER A 93 19.15 4.52 -16.94
CA SER A 93 17.76 4.88 -17.22
C SER A 93 16.82 4.37 -16.13
N TYR A 94 15.70 5.06 -15.90
CA TYR A 94 14.68 4.64 -14.93
C TYR A 94 14.12 3.23 -15.21
N ALA A 95 14.11 2.81 -16.48
CA ALA A 95 13.70 1.46 -16.86
C ALA A 95 14.68 0.40 -16.33
N LEU A 96 15.98 0.65 -16.42
CA LEU A 96 17.01 -0.25 -15.91
C LEU A 96 17.06 -0.23 -14.37
N ILE A 97 16.91 0.96 -13.77
CA ILE A 97 16.82 1.13 -12.32
C ILE A 97 15.64 0.35 -11.75
N ALA A 98 14.46 0.44 -12.38
CA ALA A 98 13.30 -0.31 -11.94
C ALA A 98 13.55 -1.83 -11.97
N LYS A 99 14.18 -2.35 -13.03
CA LYS A 99 14.58 -3.76 -13.09
C LYS A 99 15.53 -4.13 -11.95
N ARG A 100 16.55 -3.32 -11.68
CA ARG A 100 17.56 -3.58 -10.63
C ARG A 100 16.96 -3.52 -9.22
N LEU A 101 15.96 -2.67 -9.01
CA LEU A 101 15.28 -2.48 -7.71
C LEU A 101 13.98 -3.30 -7.57
N GLY A 102 13.68 -4.18 -8.52
CA GLY A 102 12.48 -5.04 -8.51
C GLY A 102 11.16 -4.26 -8.62
N VAL A 103 11.18 -3.05 -9.18
CA VAL A 103 10.01 -2.22 -9.45
C VAL A 103 9.45 -2.57 -10.83
N LYS A 104 8.12 -2.61 -10.97
CA LYS A 104 7.47 -3.04 -12.22
C LYS A 104 7.75 -2.07 -13.38
N HIS A 105 7.68 -0.77 -13.12
CA HIS A 105 7.75 0.26 -14.14
C HIS A 105 8.72 1.37 -13.73
N GLY A 106 9.55 1.84 -14.67
CA GLY A 106 10.47 2.97 -14.44
C GLY A 106 9.73 4.28 -14.11
N GLN A 107 8.53 4.47 -14.66
CA GLN A 107 7.68 5.62 -14.35
C GLN A 107 7.31 5.68 -12.86
N GLU A 108 7.13 4.53 -12.21
CA GLU A 108 6.84 4.47 -10.77
C GLU A 108 8.01 4.98 -9.94
N VAL A 109 9.25 4.62 -10.32
CA VAL A 109 10.48 5.14 -9.68
C VAL A 109 10.59 6.65 -9.88
N SER A 110 10.42 7.15 -11.11
CA SER A 110 10.51 8.60 -11.39
C SER A 110 9.43 9.40 -10.66
N TYR A 111 8.20 8.90 -10.61
CA TYR A 111 7.10 9.52 -9.87
C TYR A 111 7.39 9.59 -8.36
N GLN A 112 7.85 8.48 -7.78
CA GLN A 112 8.18 8.41 -6.36
C GLN A 112 9.38 9.28 -5.98
N MET A 113 10.35 9.45 -6.89
CA MET A 113 11.47 10.38 -6.73
C MET A 113 11.00 11.84 -6.75
N LYS A 114 10.18 12.22 -7.74
CA LYS A 114 9.61 13.58 -7.84
C LYS A 114 8.78 13.96 -6.61
N ASN A 115 7.92 13.05 -6.12
CA ASN A 115 7.12 13.28 -4.92
C ASN A 115 7.96 13.51 -3.66
N ARG A 116 9.24 13.12 -3.66
CA ARG A 116 10.19 13.31 -2.56
C ARG A 116 11.18 14.45 -2.81
N GLY A 117 11.01 15.22 -3.88
CA GLY A 117 11.86 16.36 -4.22
C GLY A 117 13.18 15.99 -4.89
N PHE A 118 13.37 14.73 -5.28
CA PHE A 118 14.53 14.32 -6.07
C PHE A 118 14.29 14.64 -7.55
N LYS A 119 15.27 15.30 -8.20
CA LYS A 119 15.24 15.68 -9.62
C LYS A 119 15.79 14.57 -10.51
#